data_AF-A0A527XQT3-F1
#
_entry.id   AF-A0A527XQT3-F1
#
_cell.length_a   1.000
_cell.length_b   1.000
_cell.length_c   1.000
_cell.angle_alpha   90.00
_cell.angle_beta   90.00
_cell.angle_gamma   90.00
#
_symmetry.space_group_name_H-M   'P 1'
#
loop_
_entity.id
_entity.type
_entity.pdbx_description
1 polymer ?
#
loop_
_entity_poly.entity_id
_entity_poly.type
_entity_poly.pdbx_seq_one_letter_code
_entity_poly.pdbx_strand_id
1 'polypeptide(L)'
;LEDRLLKAQRLDAIGKLTGGLAHDFNNLLATILSGLGLLERSTALDEQAKKVLDLTRRSAKQGADLVNRMLAFSRRQHLKPEPLQLAALVEPLNGLVAPVLG
;
A
#
# COMPACT_ATOMS: atom_id res chain seq x y z
N LEU A 1 3.24 32.88 7.69
CA LEU A 1 2.15 31.91 7.99
C LEU A 1 1.52 31.41 6.69
N GLU A 2 1.26 32.31 5.73
CA GLU A 2 0.75 31.99 4.38
C GLU A 2 1.60 30.96 3.62
N ASP A 3 2.94 31.08 3.61
CA ASP A 3 3.80 30.09 2.93
C ASP A 3 3.65 28.67 3.49
N ARG A 4 3.41 28.53 4.79
CA ARG A 4 3.16 27.23 5.43
C ARG A 4 1.79 26.68 5.04
N LEU A 5 0.77 27.54 4.93
CA LEU A 5 -0.57 27.17 4.48
C LEU A 5 -0.58 26.74 3.01
N LEU A 6 0.08 27.50 2.13
CA LEU A 6 0.25 27.16 0.72
C LEU A 6 1.00 25.83 0.53
N LYS A 7 2.07 25.61 1.31
CA LYS A 7 2.82 24.35 1.29
C LYS A 7 1.99 23.17 1.79
N ALA A 8 1.16 23.37 2.82
CA ALA A 8 0.24 22.36 3.32
C ALA A 8 -0.86 22.00 2.29
N GLN A 9 -1.47 22.99 1.64
CA GLN A 9 -2.47 22.77 0.59
C GLN A 9 -1.91 22.04 -0.63
N ARG A 10 -0.67 22.36 -1.05
CA ARG A 10 0.00 21.63 -2.13
C ARG A 10 0.22 20.16 -1.79
N LEU A 11 0.63 19.87 -0.56
CA LEU A 11 0.83 18.49 -0.11
C LEU A 11 -0.49 17.73 0.05
N ASP A 12 -1.57 18.37 0.49
CA ASP A 12 -2.92 17.77 0.56
C ASP A 12 -3.48 17.46 -0.83
N ALA A 13 -3.29 18.36 -1.80
CA ALA A 13 -3.66 18.13 -3.20
C ALA A 13 -2.87 16.96 -3.82
N ILE A 14 -1.55 16.89 -3.58
CA ILE A 14 -0.72 15.75 -3.97
C ILE A 14 -1.22 14.47 -3.30
N GLY A 15 -1.59 14.53 -2.01
CA GLY A 15 -2.06 13.39 -1.25
C GLY A 15 -3.35 12.78 -1.80
N LYS A 16 -4.36 13.62 -2.08
CA LYS A 16 -5.65 13.23 -2.66
C LYS A 16 -5.51 12.66 -4.07
N LEU A 17 -4.74 13.34 -4.94
CA LEU A 17 -4.47 12.85 -6.29
C LEU A 17 -3.72 11.52 -6.29
N THR A 18 -2.73 11.38 -5.40
CA THR A 18 -1.95 10.15 -5.24
C THR A 18 -2.80 9.01 -4.73
N GLY A 19 -3.76 9.26 -3.82
CA GLY A 19 -4.64 8.23 -3.27
C GLY A 19 -5.55 7.59 -4.32
N GLY A 20 -6.22 8.42 -5.13
CA GLY A 20 -7.06 7.94 -6.22
C GLY A 20 -6.26 7.21 -7.30
N LEU A 21 -5.16 7.82 -7.75
CA LEU A 21 -4.31 7.24 -8.80
C LEU A 21 -3.68 5.91 -8.35
N ALA A 22 -3.22 5.83 -7.09
CA ALA A 22 -2.64 4.60 -6.57
C ALA A 22 -3.66 3.45 -6.43
N HIS A 23 -4.93 3.76 -6.12
CA HIS A 23 -5.99 2.77 -6.13
C HIS A 23 -6.16 2.18 -7.54
N ASP A 24 -6.24 3.04 -8.56
CA ASP A 24 -6.39 2.60 -9.96
C ASP A 24 -5.19 1.76 -10.43
N PHE A 25 -3.97 2.16 -10.08
CA PHE A 25 -2.77 1.37 -10.37
C PHE A 25 -2.81 0.00 -9.70
N ASN A 26 -3.20 -0.08 -8.43
CA ASN A 26 -3.32 -1.35 -7.72
C ASN A 26 -4.39 -2.24 -8.38
N ASN A 27 -5.50 -1.69 -8.87
CA ASN A 27 -6.54 -2.45 -9.57
C ASN A 27 -6.02 -3.04 -10.89
N LEU A 28 -5.27 -2.27 -11.67
CA LEU A 28 -4.65 -2.74 -12.91
C LEU A 28 -3.62 -3.85 -12.64
N LEU A 29 -2.76 -3.65 -11.64
CA LEU A 29 -1.73 -4.63 -11.26
C LEU A 29 -2.35 -5.92 -10.72
N ALA A 30 -3.42 -5.84 -9.92
CA ALA A 30 -4.16 -7.00 -9.45
C ALA A 30 -4.78 -7.79 -10.60
N THR A 31 -5.33 -7.11 -11.61
CA THR A 31 -5.89 -7.73 -12.81
C THR A 31 -4.80 -8.44 -13.63
N ILE A 32 -3.65 -7.78 -13.84
CA ILE A 32 -2.50 -8.37 -14.54
C ILE A 32 -2.01 -9.62 -13.80
N LEU A 33 -1.76 -9.52 -12.49
CA LEU A 33 -1.28 -10.64 -11.67
C LEU A 33 -2.28 -11.82 -11.68
N SER A 34 -3.59 -11.53 -11.64
CA SER A 34 -4.63 -12.54 -11.73
C SER A 34 -4.62 -13.23 -13.09
N GLY A 35 -4.53 -12.46 -14.18
CA GLY A 35 -4.40 -13.01 -15.54
C GLY A 35 -3.18 -13.92 -15.69
N LEU A 36 -2.01 -13.50 -15.19
CA LEU A 36 -0.81 -14.33 -15.18
C LEU A 36 -0.99 -15.61 -14.35
N GLY A 37 -1.68 -15.54 -13.21
CA GLY A 37 -1.97 -16.71 -12.37
C GLY A 37 -2.94 -17.69 -13.02
N LEU A 38 -3.91 -17.21 -13.80
CA LEU A 38 -4.81 -18.06 -14.59
C LEU A 38 -4.06 -18.73 -15.74
N LEU A 39 -3.21 -17.98 -16.45
CA LEU A 39 -2.43 -18.47 -17.60
C LEU A 39 -1.46 -19.59 -17.20
N GLU A 40 -0.84 -19.48 -16.03
CA GLU A 40 0.01 -20.52 -15.43
C GLU A 40 -0.78 -21.80 -15.09
N ARG A 41 -2.07 -21.68 -14.74
CA ARG A 41 -2.93 -22.82 -14.37
C ARG A 41 -3.61 -23.46 -15.58
N SER A 42 -3.92 -22.69 -16.62
CA SER A 42 -4.76 -23.14 -17.74
C SER A 42 -3.98 -23.79 -18.88
N THR A 43 -2.66 -23.56 -18.96
CA THR A 43 -1.87 -23.88 -20.16
C THR A 43 -0.56 -24.55 -19.79
N ALA A 44 -0.19 -25.61 -20.52
CA ALA A 44 1.18 -26.13 -20.47
C ALA A 44 2.11 -25.13 -21.17
N LEU A 45 2.87 -24.39 -20.37
CA LEU A 45 3.83 -23.40 -20.85
C LEU A 45 5.17 -24.09 -21.14
N ASP A 46 5.79 -23.73 -22.27
CA ASP A 46 7.19 -24.08 -22.50
C ASP A 46 8.12 -23.26 -21.57
N GLU A 47 9.40 -23.64 -21.51
CA GLU A 47 10.36 -22.98 -20.62
C GLU A 47 10.59 -21.50 -20.94
N GLN A 48 10.40 -21.09 -22.20
CA GLN A 48 10.55 -19.69 -22.59
C GLN A 48 9.36 -18.86 -22.12
N ALA A 49 8.15 -19.36 -22.30
CA ALA A 49 6.91 -18.74 -21.85
C ALA A 49 6.86 -18.65 -20.31
N LYS A 50 7.34 -19.67 -19.59
CA LYS A 50 7.49 -19.60 -18.11
C LYS A 50 8.43 -18.47 -17.69
N LYS A 51 9.59 -18.33 -18.34
CA LYS A 51 10.54 -17.22 -18.04
C LYS A 51 9.92 -15.84 -18.26
N VAL A 52 9.18 -15.68 -19.36
CA VAL A 52 8.47 -14.43 -19.65
C VAL A 52 7.40 -14.16 -18.59
N LEU A 53 6.60 -15.18 -18.24
CA LEU A 53 5.57 -15.07 -17.20
C LEU A 53 6.15 -14.64 -15.86
N ASP A 54 7.27 -15.25 -15.44
CA ASP A 54 7.97 -14.88 -14.21
C ASP A 54 8.56 -13.46 -14.25
N LEU A 55 9.11 -13.05 -15.40
CA LEU A 55 9.59 -11.69 -15.59
C LEU A 55 8.44 -10.68 -15.41
N THR A 56 7.32 -10.88 -16.12
CA THR A 56 6.14 -10.00 -16.04
C THR A 56 5.56 -9.96 -14.63
N ARG A 57 5.48 -11.12 -13.95
CA ARG A 57 5.02 -11.23 -12.56
C ARG A 57 5.90 -10.42 -11.61
N ARG A 58 7.23 -10.51 -11.75
CA ARG A 58 8.18 -9.74 -10.93
C ARG A 58 8.03 -8.23 -11.18
N SER A 59 7.93 -7.80 -12.43
CA SER A 59 7.73 -6.38 -12.77
C SER A 59 6.42 -5.83 -12.22
N ALA A 60 5.31 -6.58 -12.31
CA ALA A 60 4.03 -6.17 -11.75
C ALA A 60 4.09 -6.03 -10.22
N LYS A 61 4.74 -6.96 -9.52
CA LYS A 61 4.95 -6.87 -8.06
C LYS A 61 5.79 -5.65 -7.68
N GLN A 62 6.88 -5.39 -8.40
CA GLN A 62 7.71 -4.19 -8.18
C GLN A 62 6.91 -2.89 -8.39
N GLY A 63 6.03 -2.85 -9.40
CA GLY A 63 5.10 -1.75 -9.61
C GLY A 63 4.17 -1.54 -8.42
N ALA A 64 3.60 -2.61 -7.87
CA ALA A 64 2.72 -2.55 -6.70
C ALA A 64 3.46 -2.00 -5.47
N ASP A 65 4.69 -2.44 -5.25
CA ASP A 65 5.54 -1.95 -4.16
C ASP A 65 5.85 -0.45 -4.30
N LEU A 66 6.11 0.03 -5.51
CA LEU A 66 6.35 1.45 -5.77
C LEU A 66 5.10 2.29 -5.47
N VAL A 67 3.94 1.83 -5.90
CA VAL A 67 2.64 2.48 -5.63
C VAL A 67 2.35 2.50 -4.13
N ASN A 68 2.63 1.42 -3.41
CA ASN A 68 2.48 1.36 -1.96
C ASN A 68 3.40 2.35 -1.24
N ARG A 69 4.65 2.52 -1.70
CA ARG A 69 5.57 3.55 -1.16
C ARG A 69 5.05 4.96 -1.43
N MET A 70 4.48 5.21 -2.61
CA MET A 70 3.87 6.49 -2.96
C MET A 70 2.65 6.80 -2.09
N LEU A 71 1.78 5.80 -1.84
CA LEU A 71 0.67 5.89 -0.89
C LEU A 71 1.13 6.15 0.54
N ALA A 72 2.16 5.45 1.00
CA ALA A 72 2.71 5.65 2.34
C ALA A 72 3.29 7.07 2.51
N PHE A 73 3.87 7.64 1.46
CA PHE A 73 4.30 9.03 1.44
C PHE A 73 3.12 10.01 1.45
N SER A 74 2.10 9.77 0.62
CA SER A 74 0.87 10.58 0.57
C SER A 74 0.10 10.58 1.91
N ARG A 75 0.02 9.44 2.60
CA ARG A 75 -0.65 9.28 3.90
C ARG A 75 0.02 10.02 5.06
N ARG A 76 1.22 10.59 4.90
CA ARG A 76 1.93 11.32 5.97
C ARG A 76 1.38 12.73 6.26
N GLN A 77 0.20 13.10 5.76
CA GLN A 77 -0.48 14.32 6.21
C GLN A 77 -1.76 14.02 6.99
N HIS A 78 -1.81 14.62 8.18
CA HIS A 78 -2.84 14.56 9.23
C HIS A 78 -2.76 13.36 10.19
N LEU A 79 -1.61 13.16 10.85
CA LEU A 79 -1.71 12.78 12.27
C LEU A 79 -2.40 13.96 12.97
N LYS A 80 -3.65 13.75 13.42
CA LYS A 80 -4.28 14.63 14.40
C LYS A 80 -3.82 14.15 15.77
N PRO A 81 -2.80 14.76 16.39
CA PRO A 81 -2.51 14.45 17.78
C PRO A 81 -3.74 14.83 18.61
N GLU A 82 -4.44 13.83 19.11
CA GLU A 82 -5.50 14.00 20.09
C GLU A 82 -4.93 13.74 21.49
N PRO A 83 -5.42 14.42 22.53
CA PRO A 83 -5.03 14.14 23.90
C PRO A 83 -5.35 12.68 24.22
N LEU A 84 -4.30 11.89 24.45
CA LEU A 84 -4.41 10.46 24.68
C LEU A 84 -4.14 10.19 26.16
N GLN A 85 -5.17 9.70 26.86
CA GLN A 85 -5.04 9.36 28.27
C GLN A 85 -4.34 8.00 28.38
N LEU A 86 -3.04 8.03 28.69
CA LEU A 86 -2.18 6.83 28.72
C LEU A 86 -2.74 5.73 29.61
N ALA A 87 -3.36 6.07 30.74
CA ALA A 87 -4.00 5.11 31.64
C ALA A 87 -5.10 4.28 30.95
N ALA A 88 -5.85 4.87 30.01
CA ALA A 88 -6.91 4.19 29.28
C ALA A 88 -6.39 3.22 28.18
N LEU A 89 -5.09 3.28 27.87
CA LEU A 89 -4.43 2.37 26.92
C LEU A 89 -3.80 1.15 27.57
N VAL A 90 -3.49 1.22 28.86
CA VAL A 90 -2.80 0.14 29.59
C VAL A 90 -3.67 -1.12 29.67
N GLU A 91 -4.97 -0.96 29.88
CA GLU A 91 -5.90 -2.06 30.09
C GLU A 91 -6.18 -2.87 28.79
N PRO A 92 -6.44 -2.22 27.63
CA PRO A 92 -6.48 -2.91 26.35
C PRO A 92 -5.15 -3.57 25.96
N LEU A 93 -4.02 -2.92 26.24
CA LEU A 93 -2.68 -3.46 25.91
C LEU A 93 -2.36 -4.70 26.75
N ASN A 94 -2.73 -4.72 28.04
CA ASN A 94 -2.59 -5.92 28.86
C ASN A 94 -3.40 -7.09 28.31
N GLY A 95 -4.62 -6.84 27.81
CA GLY A 95 -5.44 -7.89 27.16
C GLY A 95 -4.83 -8.46 25.88
N LEU A 96 -3.97 -7.69 25.19
CA LEU A 96 -3.28 -8.13 23.97
C LEU A 96 -1.94 -8.81 24.23
N VAL A 97 -1.22 -8.35 25.26
CA VAL A 97 0.15 -8.79 25.56
C VAL A 97 0.16 -9.97 26.55
N ALA A 98 -0.76 -10.01 27.51
CA ALA A 98 -0.83 -11.11 28.49
C ALA A 98 -1.06 -12.50 27.84
N PRO A 99 -1.87 -12.66 26.78
CA PRO A 99 -2.01 -13.95 26.10
C PRO A 99 -0.78 -14.39 25.29
N VAL A 100 0.13 -13.46 24.96
CA VAL A 100 1.33 -13.74 24.14
C VAL A 100 2.55 -14.03 25.01
N LEU A 101 2.55 -13.56 26.27
CA LEU A 101 3.62 -13.78 27.25
C LEU A 101 3.27 -14.87 28.28
N GLY A 102 2.12 -15.53 28.13
CA GLY A 102 1.68 -16.69 28.91
C GLY A 102 1.93 -18.01 28.19
#